data_AF-A0A971PWE0-F1
#
_entry.id   AF-A0A971PWE0-F1
#
_cell.length_a   1.000
_cell.length_b   1.000
_cell.length_c   1.000
_cell.angle_alpha   90.00
_cell.angle_beta   90.00
_cell.angle_gamma   90.00
#
_symmetry.space_group_name_H-M   'P 1'
#
loop_
_entity.id
_entity.type
_entity.pdbx_description
1 polymer ?
#
loop_
_entity_poly.entity_id
_entity_poly.type
_entity_poly.pdbx_seq_one_letter_code
_entity_poly.pdbx_strand_id
1 'polypeptide(L)'
;MKFLAFICTLLLLFSLWLFLRTWKQAQFVRPRSIVLGQGVALLSLLVYVWLIGSPGGWVFLLIILGGLGGAWLAHSLKMDYSEEGIVMSYSLPYLISWVGLLFLTQIITTFTGRVPLLMLLITALNTGWNLGLNAIVLKRYRSLVKEVPPVVM
;
A
#
# COMPACT_ATOMS: atom_id res chain seq x y z
N MET A 1 -24.73 -12.89 -4.04
CA MET A 1 -23.86 -11.67 -3.98
C MET A 1 -23.90 -10.96 -2.63
N LYS A 2 -25.07 -10.70 -2.02
CA LYS A 2 -25.18 -10.00 -0.72
C LYS A 2 -24.46 -10.71 0.45
N PHE A 3 -24.52 -12.05 0.50
CA PHE A 3 -23.83 -12.85 1.52
C PHE A 3 -22.29 -12.73 1.44
N LEU A 4 -21.74 -12.78 0.22
CA LEU A 4 -20.30 -12.61 0.00
C LEU A 4 -19.84 -11.20 0.38
N ALA A 5 -20.61 -10.17 0.00
CA ALA A 5 -20.32 -8.78 0.38
C ALA A 5 -20.32 -8.57 1.90
N PHE A 6 -21.25 -9.24 2.61
CA PHE A 6 -21.30 -9.23 4.07
C PHE A 6 -20.05 -9.87 4.71
N ILE A 7 -19.62 -11.05 4.22
CA ILE A 7 -18.39 -11.70 4.67
C ILE A 7 -17.17 -10.80 4.43
N CYS A 8 -17.04 -10.23 3.22
CA CYS A 8 -15.94 -9.31 2.90
C CYS A 8 -15.92 -8.11 3.85
N THR A 9 -17.08 -7.57 4.22
CA THR A 9 -17.20 -6.45 5.16
C THR A 9 -16.72 -6.84 6.57
N LEU A 10 -17.10 -8.03 7.07
CA LEU A 10 -16.65 -8.52 8.38
C LEU A 10 -15.13 -8.72 8.42
N LEU A 11 -14.55 -9.30 7.37
CA LEU A 11 -13.09 -9.47 7.25
C LEU A 11 -12.36 -8.13 7.26
N LEU A 12 -12.96 -7.11 6.63
CA LEU A 12 -12.41 -5.75 6.59
C LEU A 12 -12.45 -5.09 7.97
N LEU A 13 -13.56 -5.21 8.70
CA LEU A 13 -13.69 -4.73 10.09
C LEU A 13 -12.70 -5.43 11.03
N PHE A 14 -12.53 -6.74 10.89
CA PHE A 14 -11.57 -7.51 11.68
C PHE A 14 -10.13 -7.08 11.39
N SER A 15 -9.79 -6.86 10.12
CA SER A 15 -8.47 -6.35 9.71
C SER A 15 -8.20 -4.95 10.31
N LEU A 16 -9.22 -4.09 10.32
CA LEU A 16 -9.17 -2.75 10.92
C LEU A 16 -8.95 -2.82 12.44
N TRP A 17 -9.62 -3.77 13.12
CA TRP A 17 -9.44 -4.01 14.55
C TRP A 17 -8.03 -4.51 14.90
N LEU A 18 -7.51 -5.52 14.18
CA LEU A 18 -6.14 -6.02 14.38
C LEU A 18 -5.10 -4.92 14.19
N PHE A 19 -5.36 -4.00 13.26
CA PHE A 19 -4.49 -2.86 13.04
C PHE A 19 -4.49 -1.87 14.20
N LEU A 20 -5.66 -1.45 14.69
CA LEU A 20 -5.76 -0.49 15.79
C LEU A 20 -4.98 -0.97 17.03
N ARG A 21 -4.86 -2.30 17.18
CA ARG A 21 -4.06 -2.91 18.23
C ARG A 21 -2.55 -2.88 17.98
N THR A 22 -2.10 -2.92 16.72
CA THR A 22 -0.69 -3.11 16.33
C THR A 22 -0.02 -1.84 15.78
N TRP A 23 -0.76 -0.74 15.58
CA TRP A 23 -0.28 0.46 14.89
C TRP A 23 0.98 1.12 15.47
N LYS A 24 1.20 1.02 16.79
CA LYS A 24 2.37 1.59 17.48
C LYS A 24 3.59 0.66 17.50
N GLN A 25 3.45 -0.59 17.07
CA GLN A 25 4.53 -1.55 17.14
C GLN A 25 5.42 -1.39 15.91
N ALA A 26 6.74 -1.26 16.16
CA ALA A 26 7.72 -1.32 15.10
C ALA A 26 7.67 -2.72 14.48
N GLN A 27 7.39 -2.78 13.17
CA GLN A 27 7.24 -4.04 12.46
C GLN A 27 8.51 -4.30 11.66
N PHE A 28 9.02 -5.52 11.78
CA PHE A 28 10.14 -5.98 10.96
C PHE A 28 9.60 -6.44 9.60
N VAL A 29 10.09 -5.80 8.54
CA VAL A 29 9.64 -6.06 7.18
C VAL A 29 10.82 -6.49 6.31
N ARG A 30 10.69 -7.66 5.68
CA ARG A 30 11.66 -8.15 4.71
C ARG A 30 11.51 -7.37 3.39
N PRO A 31 12.60 -6.93 2.73
CA PRO A 31 12.53 -6.21 1.45
C PRO A 31 11.72 -6.95 0.37
N ARG A 32 11.79 -8.28 0.34
CA ARG A 32 11.06 -9.13 -0.61
C ARG A 32 9.54 -9.03 -0.42
N SER A 33 9.04 -8.92 0.82
CA SER A 33 7.60 -8.81 1.06
C SER A 33 7.05 -7.47 0.59
N ILE A 34 7.85 -6.40 0.67
CA ILE A 34 7.49 -5.08 0.12
C ILE A 34 7.26 -5.18 -1.38
N VAL A 35 8.21 -5.77 -2.12
CA VAL A 35 8.12 -5.91 -3.58
C VAL A 35 6.90 -6.75 -3.98
N LEU A 36 6.68 -7.88 -3.32
CA LEU A 36 5.52 -8.74 -3.57
C LEU A 36 4.20 -8.00 -3.28
N GLY A 37 4.12 -7.30 -2.15
CA GLY A 37 2.94 -6.52 -1.78
C GLY A 37 2.61 -5.42 -2.79
N GLN A 38 3.61 -4.68 -3.29
CA GLN A 38 3.39 -3.69 -4.34
C GLN A 38 2.97 -4.32 -5.68
N GLY A 39 3.54 -5.48 -6.03
CA GLY A 39 3.13 -6.22 -7.23
C GLY A 39 1.67 -6.64 -7.20
N VAL A 40 1.22 -7.19 -6.07
CA VAL A 40 -0.19 -7.58 -5.87
C VAL A 40 -1.11 -6.35 -5.90
N ALA A 41 -0.69 -5.24 -5.28
CA ALA A 41 -1.43 -3.98 -5.30
C ALA A 41 -1.63 -3.43 -6.73
N LEU A 42 -0.57 -3.41 -7.53
CA LEU A 42 -0.62 -2.99 -8.93
C LEU A 42 -1.54 -3.89 -9.77
N LEU A 43 -1.42 -5.22 -9.62
CA LEU A 43 -2.29 -6.17 -10.31
C LEU A 43 -3.77 -5.96 -9.94
N SER A 44 -4.04 -5.73 -8.65
CA SER A 44 -5.40 -5.46 -8.16
C SER A 44 -5.98 -4.19 -8.78
N LEU A 45 -5.18 -3.13 -8.89
CA LEU A 45 -5.59 -1.89 -9.55
C LEU A 45 -5.87 -2.10 -11.05
N LEU A 46 -5.04 -2.87 -11.75
CA LEU A 46 -5.26 -3.18 -13.17
C LEU A 46 -6.58 -3.93 -13.40
N VAL A 47 -6.88 -4.92 -12.54
CA VAL A 47 -8.16 -5.63 -12.57
C VAL A 47 -9.32 -4.65 -12.31
N TYR A 48 -9.16 -3.74 -11.36
CA TYR A 48 -10.19 -2.74 -11.04
C TYR A 48 -10.45 -1.78 -12.20
N VAL A 49 -9.40 -1.30 -12.88
CA VAL A 49 -9.50 -0.45 -14.07
C VAL A 49 -10.23 -1.18 -15.20
N TRP A 50 -9.89 -2.46 -15.41
CA TRP A 50 -10.53 -3.31 -16.40
C TRP A 50 -12.02 -3.51 -16.10
N LEU A 51 -12.39 -3.79 -14.84
CA LEU A 51 -13.79 -3.96 -14.42
C LEU A 51 -14.64 -2.69 -14.60
N ILE A 52 -14.04 -1.50 -14.46
CA ILE A 52 -14.73 -0.22 -14.69
C ILE A 52 -14.83 0.13 -16.19
N GLY A 53 -14.00 -0.48 -17.04
CA GLY A 53 -13.93 -0.13 -18.46
C GLY A 53 -13.34 1.27 -18.72
N SER A 54 -12.48 1.77 -17.83
CA SER A 54 -11.91 3.11 -17.95
C SER A 54 -10.73 3.15 -18.93
N PRO A 55 -10.57 4.20 -19.77
CA PRO A 55 -9.35 4.42 -20.53
C PRO A 55 -8.22 4.76 -19.55
N GLY A 56 -7.42 3.75 -19.16
CA GLY A 56 -6.51 3.78 -18.01
C GLY A 56 -5.35 4.79 -18.07
N GLY A 57 -5.24 5.66 -19.07
CA GLY A 57 -4.13 6.61 -19.21
C GLY A 57 -4.03 7.62 -18.05
N TRP A 58 -5.16 8.16 -17.58
CA TRP A 58 -5.19 9.08 -16.44
C TRP A 58 -4.88 8.37 -15.11
N VAL A 59 -5.15 7.05 -15.02
CA VAL A 59 -4.80 6.23 -13.84
C VAL A 59 -3.29 6.17 -13.66
N PHE A 60 -2.53 6.00 -14.74
CA PHE A 60 -1.07 6.05 -14.70
C PHE A 60 -0.55 7.41 -14.25
N LEU A 61 -1.16 8.51 -14.69
CA LEU A 61 -0.79 9.86 -14.25
C LEU A 61 -0.99 10.03 -12.74
N LEU A 62 -2.10 9.51 -12.19
CA LEU A 62 -2.34 9.52 -10.74
C LEU A 62 -1.34 8.66 -9.98
N ILE A 63 -0.96 7.49 -10.50
CA ILE A 63 0.09 6.66 -9.90
C ILE A 63 1.42 7.43 -9.85
N ILE A 64 1.78 8.14 -10.92
CA ILE A 64 3.02 8.93 -10.97
C ILE A 64 2.96 10.07 -9.94
N LEU A 65 1.87 10.85 -9.91
CA LEU A 65 1.70 11.95 -8.95
C LEU A 65 1.73 11.46 -7.51
N GLY A 66 1.03 10.35 -7.22
CA GLY A 66 1.09 9.69 -5.92
C GLY A 66 2.53 9.28 -5.58
N GLY A 67 3.24 8.68 -6.54
CA GLY A 67 4.62 8.23 -6.37
C GLY A 67 5.58 9.35 -6.01
N LEU A 68 5.44 10.52 -6.64
CA LEU A 68 6.23 11.70 -6.28
C LEU A 68 5.95 12.14 -4.84
N GLY A 69 4.66 12.18 -4.43
CA GLY A 69 4.26 12.54 -3.07
C GLY A 69 4.78 11.54 -2.02
N GLY A 70 4.65 10.24 -2.29
CA GLY A 70 5.14 9.18 -1.41
C GLY A 70 6.66 9.17 -1.27
N ALA A 71 7.39 9.40 -2.36
CA ALA A 71 8.84 9.52 -2.35
C ALA A 71 9.30 10.74 -1.54
N TRP A 72 8.60 11.88 -1.69
CA TRP A 72 8.87 13.08 -0.89
C TRP A 72 8.66 12.83 0.61
N LEU A 73 7.54 12.20 1.00
CA LEU A 73 7.26 11.91 2.41
C LEU A 73 8.30 10.96 3.02
N ALA A 74 8.85 10.01 2.25
CA ALA A 74 9.84 9.06 2.73
C ALA A 74 11.11 9.71 3.32
N HIS A 75 11.40 10.97 2.95
CA HIS A 75 12.49 11.76 3.54
C HIS A 75 12.22 12.17 4.99
N SER A 76 10.96 12.35 5.37
CA SER A 76 10.56 12.75 6.72
C SER A 76 10.44 11.57 7.69
N LEU A 77 10.60 10.33 7.20
CA LEU A 77 10.41 9.12 7.99
C LEU A 77 11.73 8.66 8.61
N LYS A 78 11.74 8.53 9.95
CA LYS A 78 12.80 7.84 10.67
C LYS A 78 12.61 6.33 10.49
N MET A 79 13.62 5.65 9.97
CA MET A 79 13.63 4.20 9.75
C MET A 79 14.92 3.63 10.32
N ASP A 80 14.80 2.50 11.00
CA ASP A 80 15.94 1.72 11.45
C ASP A 80 16.15 0.54 10.49
N TYR A 81 17.41 0.25 10.17
CA TYR A 81 17.79 -0.77 9.20
C TYR A 81 18.70 -1.79 9.89
N SER A 82 18.48 -3.07 9.62
CA SER A 82 19.37 -4.16 10.02
C SER A 82 19.73 -5.02 8.80
N GLU A 83 20.71 -5.91 8.93
CA GLU A 83 21.10 -6.81 7.84
C GLU A 83 19.93 -7.69 7.37
N GLU A 84 19.13 -8.18 8.32
CA GLU A 84 18.01 -9.08 8.02
C GLU A 84 16.78 -8.36 7.44
N GLY A 85 16.65 -7.04 7.64
CA GLY A 85 15.46 -6.32 7.17
C GLY A 85 15.32 -4.89 7.68
N ILE A 86 14.10 -4.37 7.59
CA ILE A 86 13.80 -2.95 7.81
C ILE A 86 12.80 -2.85 8.96
N VAL A 87 13.15 -2.07 9.98
CA VAL A 87 12.27 -1.82 11.12
C VAL A 87 11.55 -0.51 10.86
N MET A 88 10.24 -0.62 10.65
CA MET A 88 9.39 0.50 10.27
C MET A 88 8.40 0.82 11.38
N SER A 89 8.36 2.09 11.79
CA SER A 89 7.33 2.63 12.70
C SER A 89 6.16 3.29 11.95
N TYR A 90 6.33 3.57 10.66
CA TYR A 90 5.40 4.37 9.86
C TYR A 90 4.29 3.52 9.22
N SER A 91 3.53 2.82 10.05
CA SER A 91 2.34 2.07 9.65
C SER A 91 1.14 2.98 9.31
N LEU A 92 1.14 4.24 9.79
CA LEU A 92 -0.04 5.10 9.80
C LEU A 92 -0.51 5.60 8.41
N PRO A 93 0.33 6.21 7.55
CA PRO A 93 -0.14 6.71 6.25
C PRO A 93 -0.47 5.57 5.30
N TYR A 94 0.30 4.48 5.38
CA TYR A 94 0.09 3.25 4.62
C TYR A 94 -1.28 2.63 4.93
N LEU A 95 -1.72 2.74 6.19
CA LEU A 95 -2.97 2.15 6.61
C LEU A 95 -4.20 3.04 6.42
N ILE A 96 -4.12 4.33 6.75
CA ILE A 96 -5.22 5.27 6.49
C ILE A 96 -5.63 5.18 5.02
N SER A 97 -4.65 5.08 4.15
CA SER A 97 -4.85 4.96 2.72
C SER A 97 -5.32 3.56 2.29
N TRP A 98 -4.79 2.46 2.80
CA TRP A 98 -5.28 1.12 2.40
C TRP A 98 -6.62 0.73 3.02
N VAL A 99 -6.71 0.73 4.35
CA VAL A 99 -7.87 0.20 5.07
C VAL A 99 -9.07 1.14 4.91
N GLY A 100 -8.84 2.46 4.97
CA GLY A 100 -9.89 3.45 4.74
C GLY A 100 -10.48 3.33 3.34
N LEU A 101 -9.64 3.23 2.30
CA LEU A 101 -10.13 3.16 0.92
C LEU A 101 -10.78 1.83 0.58
N LEU A 102 -10.24 0.71 1.05
CA LEU A 102 -10.90 -0.58 0.84
C LEU A 102 -12.26 -0.63 1.55
N PHE A 103 -12.35 -0.11 2.78
CA PHE A 103 -13.60 -0.03 3.53
C PHE A 103 -14.65 0.83 2.82
N LEU A 104 -14.27 2.06 2.42
CA LEU A 104 -15.13 2.97 1.67
C LEU A 104 -15.60 2.34 0.36
N THR A 105 -14.69 1.70 -0.38
CA THR A 105 -15.04 1.03 -1.65
C THR A 105 -16.05 -0.08 -1.41
N GLN A 106 -15.81 -0.92 -0.40
CA GLN A 106 -16.67 -2.06 -0.09
C GLN A 106 -18.08 -1.60 0.35
N ILE A 107 -18.17 -0.57 1.19
CA ILE A 107 -19.44 0.02 1.62
C ILE A 107 -20.19 0.59 0.41
N ILE A 108 -19.57 1.49 -0.35
CA ILE A 108 -20.27 2.18 -1.45
C ILE A 108 -20.71 1.15 -2.50
N THR A 109 -19.87 0.17 -2.82
CA THR A 109 -20.24 -0.90 -3.78
C THR A 109 -21.40 -1.76 -3.26
N THR A 110 -21.42 -2.07 -1.97
CA THR A 110 -22.50 -2.86 -1.36
C THR A 110 -23.84 -2.12 -1.40
N PHE A 111 -23.85 -0.81 -1.15
CA PHE A 111 -25.07 0.00 -1.14
C PHE A 111 -25.55 0.40 -2.54
N THR A 112 -24.64 0.70 -3.46
CA THR A 112 -24.98 1.24 -4.79
C THR A 112 -24.99 0.21 -5.90
N GLY A 113 -24.40 -0.98 -5.67
CA GLY A 113 -24.18 -2.00 -6.69
C GLY A 113 -23.19 -1.57 -7.79
N ARG A 114 -22.52 -0.42 -7.62
CA ARG A 114 -21.61 0.16 -8.61
C ARG A 114 -20.24 0.38 -7.97
N VAL A 115 -19.21 0.16 -8.77
CA VAL A 115 -17.83 0.44 -8.39
C VAL A 115 -17.59 1.95 -8.56
N PRO A 116 -17.21 2.70 -7.51
CA PRO A 116 -17.21 4.17 -7.59
C PRO A 116 -15.95 4.69 -8.30
N LEU A 117 -16.11 5.59 -9.29
CA LEU A 117 -14.98 6.22 -9.98
C LEU A 117 -14.06 6.99 -9.04
N LEU A 118 -14.63 7.65 -8.02
CA LEU A 118 -13.86 8.34 -6.98
C LEU A 118 -12.91 7.37 -6.26
N MET A 119 -13.32 6.11 -6.04
CA MET A 119 -12.46 5.12 -5.42
C MET A 119 -11.33 4.67 -6.34
N LEU A 120 -11.56 4.59 -7.66
CA LEU A 120 -10.47 4.38 -8.61
C LEU A 120 -9.44 5.52 -8.54
N LEU A 121 -9.88 6.77 -8.48
CA LEU A 121 -9.01 7.93 -8.36
C LEU A 121 -8.14 7.85 -7.11
N ILE A 122 -8.75 7.62 -5.95
CA ILE A 122 -8.01 7.60 -4.69
C ILE A 122 -7.12 6.35 -4.59
N THR A 123 -7.57 5.20 -5.10
CA THR A 123 -6.76 3.97 -5.15
C THR A 123 -5.53 4.16 -6.05
N ALA A 124 -5.68 4.78 -7.22
CA ALA A 124 -4.57 5.06 -8.12
C ALA A 124 -3.51 5.97 -7.48
N LEU A 125 -3.94 7.08 -6.86
CA LEU A 125 -3.06 7.97 -6.09
C LEU A 125 -2.37 7.22 -4.95
N ASN A 126 -3.12 6.41 -4.20
CA ASN A 126 -2.59 5.64 -3.08
C ASN A 126 -1.55 4.58 -3.54
N THR A 127 -1.83 3.85 -4.62
CA THR A 127 -0.88 2.91 -5.21
C THR A 127 0.41 3.62 -5.59
N GLY A 128 0.30 4.79 -6.24
CA GLY A 128 1.43 5.66 -6.49
C GLY A 128 2.20 6.00 -5.23
N TRP A 129 1.52 6.55 -4.22
CA TRP A 129 2.10 6.94 -2.94
C TRP A 129 2.89 5.82 -2.28
N ASN A 130 2.32 4.62 -2.24
CA ASN A 130 2.98 3.45 -1.66
C ASN A 130 4.19 3.01 -2.47
N LEU A 131 4.13 3.05 -3.79
CA LEU A 131 5.28 2.74 -4.65
C LEU A 131 6.43 3.72 -4.41
N GLY A 132 6.15 5.02 -4.38
CA GLY A 132 7.16 6.05 -4.14
C GLY A 132 7.84 5.90 -2.79
N LEU A 133 7.04 5.72 -1.74
CA LEU A 133 7.55 5.55 -0.37
C LEU A 133 8.43 4.31 -0.27
N ASN A 134 7.94 3.16 -0.74
CA ASN A 134 8.67 1.90 -0.67
C ASN A 134 9.90 1.86 -1.59
N ALA A 135 9.88 2.56 -2.73
CA ALA A 135 11.05 2.67 -3.60
C ALA A 135 12.21 3.39 -2.90
N ILE A 136 11.94 4.48 -2.17
CA ILE A 136 12.97 5.18 -1.38
C ILE A 136 13.48 4.30 -0.25
N VAL A 137 12.59 3.60 0.47
CA VAL A 137 12.97 2.67 1.53
C VAL A 137 13.94 1.61 0.98
N LEU A 138 13.56 0.94 -0.11
CA LEU A 138 14.36 -0.13 -0.72
C LEU A 138 15.70 0.40 -1.26
N LYS A 139 15.72 1.63 -1.80
CA LYS A 139 16.95 2.29 -2.25
C LYS A 139 17.91 2.53 -1.07
N ARG A 140 17.41 3.01 0.07
CA ARG A 140 18.22 3.21 1.29
C ARG A 140 18.75 1.89 1.82
N TYR A 141 17.90 0.88 1.94
CA TYR A 141 18.31 -0.47 2.38
C TYR A 141 19.41 -1.05 1.49
N ARG A 142 19.27 -0.96 0.15
CA ARG A 142 20.31 -1.43 -0.79
C ARG A 142 21.63 -0.68 -0.68
N SER A 143 21.60 0.60 -0.29
CA SER A 143 22.82 1.40 -0.14
C SER A 143 23.59 0.95 1.11
N LEU A 144 22.88 0.70 2.21
CA LEU A 144 23.47 0.21 3.46
C LEU A 144 24.04 -1.21 3.32
N VAL A 145 23.32 -2.13 2.68
CA VAL A 145 23.82 -3.50 2.44
C VAL A 145 25.06 -3.52 1.55
N LYS A 146 25.26 -2.52 0.69
CA LYS A 146 26.48 -2.40 -0.12
C LYS A 146 27.68 -1.86 0.68
N GLU A 147 27.44 -1.12 1.75
CA GLU A 147 28.48 -0.53 2.60
C GLU A 147 28.97 -1.51 3.69
N VAL A 148 28.19 -2.54 4.01
CA VAL A 148 28.63 -3.64 4.89
C VAL A 148 29.38 -4.67 4.04
N PRO A 149 30.71 -4.86 4.21
CA PRO A 149 31.44 -5.89 3.49
C PRO A 149 30.90 -7.28 3.84
N PRO A 150 30.89 -8.24 2.90
CA PRO A 150 30.47 -9.59 3.23
C PRO A 150 31.37 -10.14 4.33
N VAL A 151 30.79 -10.53 5.45
CA VAL A 151 31.48 -11.36 6.45
C VAL A 151 31.82 -12.66 5.74
N VAL A 152 33.10 -12.83 5.42
CA VAL A 152 33.65 -14.08 4.92
C VAL A 152 33.46 -15.11 6.04
N MET A 153 32.49 -16.02 5.87
CA MET A 153 32.40 -17.25 6.66
C MET A 153 33.38 -18.27 6.11
#